data_AF-A0A0N4VUR2-F1
#
_entry.id   AF-A0A0N4VUR2-F1
#
_cell.length_a   1.000
_cell.length_b   1.000
_cell.length_c   1.000
_cell.angle_alpha   90.00
_cell.angle_beta   90.00
_cell.angle_gamma   90.00
#
_symmetry.space_group_name_H-M   'P 1'
#
loop_
_entity.id
_entity.type
_entity.pdbx_description
1 polymer ?
#
loop_
_entity_poly.entity_id
_entity_poly.type
_entity_poly.pdbx_seq_one_letter_code
_entity_poly.pdbx_strand_id
1 'polypeptide(L)'
;FGLCGVPENLIAALRETGQKNLTCVSNNAGVDDWGLGVLLKTRQIKKVIASYVGENEEFARQYLSGELELEFSPQGTLAERIRAAGAGIPAFYTPTGYGTLIQEGGAPMRYSQTEKGKIEVASPPKEVSSIKAE
;
A
#
# COMPACT_ATOMS: atom_id res chain seq x y z
N PHE A 1 2.14 -10.59 9.17
CA PHE A 1 1.61 -11.13 7.89
C PHE A 1 0.20 -11.63 8.15
N GLY A 2 -0.80 -11.13 7.42
CA GLY A 2 -2.20 -11.30 7.81
C GLY A 2 -2.39 -10.80 9.25
N LEU A 3 -2.80 -11.69 10.15
CA LEU A 3 -3.04 -11.40 11.56
C LEU A 3 -1.88 -11.80 12.49
N CYS A 4 -0.85 -12.46 11.98
CA CYS A 4 0.30 -12.91 12.77
C CYS A 4 1.41 -11.86 12.81
N GLY A 5 1.99 -11.62 14.00
CA GLY A 5 3.09 -10.67 14.20
C GLY A 5 2.65 -9.20 14.01
N VAL A 6 1.38 -8.90 14.28
CA VAL A 6 0.83 -7.54 14.27
C VAL A 6 1.12 -6.90 15.63
N PRO A 7 1.51 -5.63 15.71
CA PRO A 7 1.72 -4.95 17.00
C PRO A 7 0.40 -4.38 17.55
N GLU A 8 -0.52 -5.24 18.01
CA GLU A 8 -1.91 -4.83 18.32
C GLU A 8 -2.02 -3.72 19.36
N ASN A 9 -1.22 -3.77 20.43
CA ASN A 9 -1.26 -2.77 21.50
C ASN A 9 -0.77 -1.39 21.02
N LEU A 10 0.25 -1.36 20.16
CA LEU A 10 0.75 -0.10 19.59
C LEU A 10 -0.26 0.50 18.60
N ILE A 11 -0.96 -0.35 17.84
CA ILE A 11 -2.02 0.10 16.93
C ILE A 11 -3.20 0.65 17.71
N ALA A 12 -3.60 -0.01 18.81
CA ALA A 12 -4.66 0.49 19.70
C ALA A 12 -4.27 1.85 20.31
N ALA A 13 -3.05 1.99 20.83
CA ALA A 13 -2.55 3.26 21.34
C ALA A 13 -2.52 4.35 20.25
N LEU A 14 -2.06 4.02 19.04
CA LEU A 14 -2.06 4.96 17.90
C LEU A 14 -3.48 5.40 17.53
N ARG A 15 -4.47 4.50 17.59
CA ARG A 15 -5.88 4.83 17.38
C ARG A 15 -6.35 5.89 18.38
N GLU A 16 -6.01 5.71 19.66
CA GLU A 16 -6.42 6.64 20.73
C GLU A 16 -5.83 8.04 20.56
N THR A 17 -4.66 8.19 19.93
CA THR A 17 -4.10 9.51 19.62
C THR A 17 -4.99 10.33 18.66
N GLY A 18 -5.84 9.67 17.87
CA GLY A 18 -6.68 10.30 16.86
C GLY A 18 -5.92 10.86 15.65
N GLN A 19 -4.60 10.66 15.57
CA GLN A 19 -3.75 11.19 14.49
C GLN A 19 -4.27 10.78 13.12
N LYS A 20 -4.47 11.77 12.24
CA LYS A 20 -5.01 11.59 10.88
C LYS A 20 -3.91 11.67 9.82
N ASN A 21 -4.31 11.38 8.58
CA ASN A 21 -3.46 11.48 7.40
C ASN A 21 -2.24 10.56 7.42
N LEU A 22 -2.37 9.39 8.06
CA LEU A 22 -1.29 8.43 8.15
C LEU A 22 -1.02 7.79 6.78
N THR A 23 0.27 7.62 6.47
CA THR A 23 0.73 6.71 5.41
C THR A 23 1.22 5.43 6.08
N CYS A 24 0.53 4.33 5.82
CA CYS A 24 0.88 3.03 6.39
C CYS A 24 1.58 2.17 5.35
N VAL A 25 2.70 1.55 5.73
CA VAL A 25 3.44 0.60 4.90
C VAL A 25 3.35 -0.77 5.58
N SER A 26 2.68 -1.72 4.94
CA SER A 26 2.43 -3.04 5.51
C SER A 26 2.14 -4.05 4.42
N ASN A 27 2.44 -5.33 4.66
CA ASN A 27 2.08 -6.38 3.70
C ASN A 27 0.56 -6.41 3.43
N ASN A 28 -0.24 -6.29 4.48
CA ASN A 28 -1.71 -6.28 4.44
C ASN A 28 -2.25 -5.16 5.35
N ALA A 29 -3.53 -4.80 5.15
CA ALA A 29 -4.24 -3.86 6.04
C ALA A 29 -4.87 -4.55 7.27
N GLY A 30 -4.69 -5.86 7.46
CA GLY A 30 -5.47 -6.63 8.43
C GLY A 30 -6.90 -6.86 7.94
N VAL A 31 -7.80 -7.20 8.87
CA VAL A 31 -9.24 -7.41 8.61
C VAL A 31 -10.05 -6.34 9.33
N ASP A 32 -11.37 -6.36 9.16
CA ASP A 32 -12.24 -5.49 9.95
C ASP A 32 -12.03 -5.74 11.46
N ASP A 33 -11.86 -4.66 12.22
CA ASP A 33 -11.57 -4.67 13.68
C ASP A 33 -10.22 -5.25 14.13
N TRP A 34 -9.30 -5.60 13.22
CA TRP A 34 -7.97 -6.09 13.60
C TRP A 34 -6.83 -5.52 12.75
N GLY A 35 -5.66 -5.34 13.35
CA GLY A 35 -4.51 -4.73 12.67
C GLY A 35 -4.82 -3.31 12.21
N LEU A 36 -4.42 -2.93 10.99
CA LEU A 36 -4.65 -1.57 10.49
C LEU A 36 -6.14 -1.28 10.21
N GLY A 37 -7.00 -2.30 10.16
CA GLY A 37 -8.44 -2.14 9.99
C GLY A 37 -9.09 -1.24 11.03
N VAL A 38 -8.60 -1.24 12.28
CA VAL A 38 -9.12 -0.37 13.34
C VAL A 38 -8.86 1.13 13.07
N LEU A 39 -7.80 1.43 12.33
CA LEU A 39 -7.44 2.81 11.94
C LEU A 39 -8.21 3.25 10.69
N LEU A 40 -8.66 2.32 9.85
CA LEU A 40 -9.54 2.61 8.72
C LEU A 40 -10.92 3.04 9.22
N LYS A 41 -11.49 2.33 10.20
CA LYS A 41 -12.81 2.68 10.79
C LYS A 41 -12.85 4.09 11.38
N THR A 42 -11.73 4.54 11.92
CA THR A 42 -11.59 5.89 12.47
C THR A 42 -11.11 6.92 11.44
N ARG A 43 -10.94 6.54 10.17
CA ARG A 43 -10.43 7.37 9.07
C ARG A 43 -9.09 8.04 9.38
N GLN A 44 -8.20 7.31 10.06
CA GLN A 44 -6.86 7.81 10.40
C GLN A 44 -5.85 7.64 9.25
N ILE A 45 -6.10 6.69 8.35
CA ILE A 45 -5.20 6.38 7.23
C ILE A 45 -5.62 7.17 5.99
N LYS A 46 -4.65 7.85 5.35
CA LYS A 46 -4.80 8.50 4.04
C LYS A 46 -4.25 7.65 2.91
N LYS A 47 -3.13 6.96 3.15
CA LYS A 47 -2.45 6.13 2.14
C LYS A 47 -1.99 4.81 2.71
N VAL A 48 -2.14 3.73 1.94
CA VAL A 48 -1.56 2.43 2.23
C VAL A 48 -0.63 2.01 1.10
N ILE A 49 0.56 1.53 1.45
CA ILE A 49 1.48 0.84 0.55
C ILE A 49 1.46 -0.63 0.95
N ALA A 50 0.91 -1.50 0.10
CA ALA A 50 0.66 -2.90 0.44
C ALA A 50 0.81 -3.86 -0.75
N SER A 51 0.95 -5.15 -0.43
CA SER A 51 1.01 -6.22 -1.43
C SER A 51 -0.33 -6.90 -1.65
N TYR A 52 -1.23 -6.86 -0.65
CA TYR A 52 -2.55 -7.48 -0.72
C TYR A 52 -3.54 -6.81 0.25
N VAL A 53 -4.77 -6.58 -0.20
CA VAL A 53 -5.82 -5.84 0.55
C VAL A 53 -7.20 -6.51 0.52
N GLY A 54 -7.30 -7.79 0.14
CA GLY A 54 -8.57 -8.41 -0.21
C GLY A 54 -9.52 -8.79 0.94
N GLU A 55 -9.08 -8.77 2.20
CA GLU A 55 -9.86 -9.27 3.36
C GLU A 55 -10.41 -8.14 4.26
N ASN A 56 -10.59 -6.93 3.73
CA ASN A 56 -11.08 -5.78 4.50
C ASN A 56 -12.09 -4.98 3.67
N GLU A 57 -13.38 -5.10 4.02
CA GLU A 57 -14.46 -4.47 3.26
C GLU A 57 -14.40 -2.94 3.37
N GLU A 58 -14.07 -2.41 4.54
CA GLU A 58 -13.95 -0.96 4.75
C GLU A 58 -12.79 -0.37 3.95
N PHE A 59 -11.68 -1.10 3.84
CA PHE A 59 -10.57 -0.74 2.96
C PHE A 59 -11.06 -0.62 1.52
N ALA A 60 -11.72 -1.67 1.01
CA ALA A 60 -12.20 -1.69 -0.37
C ALA A 60 -13.21 -0.56 -0.63
N ARG A 61 -14.12 -0.31 0.32
CA ARG A 61 -15.08 0.80 0.26
C ARG A 61 -14.39 2.16 0.20
N GLN A 62 -13.44 2.43 1.10
CA GLN A 62 -12.71 3.72 1.11
C GLN A 62 -11.84 3.91 -0.13
N TYR A 63 -11.21 2.85 -0.63
CA TYR A 63 -10.40 2.90 -1.85
C TYR A 63 -11.26 3.19 -3.08
N LEU A 64 -12.35 2.43 -3.29
CA LEU A 64 -13.24 2.59 -4.45
C LEU A 64 -14.05 3.90 -4.43
N SER A 65 -14.27 4.49 -3.25
CA SER A 65 -14.89 5.81 -3.10
C SER A 65 -13.90 6.97 -3.24
N GLY A 66 -12.59 6.71 -3.30
CA GLY A 66 -11.58 7.75 -3.38
C GLY A 66 -11.22 8.42 -2.05
N GLU A 67 -11.71 7.89 -0.92
CA GLU A 67 -11.35 8.32 0.45
C GLU A 67 -9.90 7.91 0.81
N LEU A 68 -9.40 6.81 0.23
CA LEU A 68 -8.11 6.20 0.55
C LEU A 68 -7.21 6.03 -0.68
N GLU A 69 -5.92 6.34 -0.53
CA GLU A 69 -4.90 6.04 -1.52
C GLU A 69 -4.28 4.65 -1.31
N LEU A 70 -4.05 3.93 -2.40
CA LEU A 70 -3.36 2.64 -2.40
C LEU A 70 -2.20 2.65 -3.40
N GLU A 71 -1.02 2.31 -2.92
CA GLU A 71 0.11 1.93 -3.77
C GLU A 71 0.31 0.42 -3.67
N PHE A 72 -0.04 -0.31 -4.73
CA PHE A 72 0.28 -1.72 -4.81
C PHE A 72 1.77 -1.94 -5.07
N SER A 73 2.38 -2.81 -4.26
CA SER A 73 3.77 -3.23 -4.40
C SER A 73 3.86 -4.75 -4.27
N PRO A 74 4.46 -5.48 -5.23
CA PRO A 74 4.67 -6.91 -5.09
C PRO A 74 5.34 -7.24 -3.76
N GLN A 75 4.90 -8.29 -3.06
CA GLN A 75 5.32 -8.58 -1.69
C GLN A 75 6.85 -8.64 -1.51
N GLY A 76 7.56 -9.33 -2.41
CA GLY A 76 9.02 -9.38 -2.39
C GLY A 76 9.67 -8.03 -2.63
N THR A 77 9.13 -7.23 -3.56
CA THR A 77 9.60 -5.85 -3.82
C THR A 77 9.37 -4.95 -2.61
N LEU A 78 8.22 -5.04 -1.93
CA LEU A 78 7.94 -4.27 -0.73
C LEU A 78 8.92 -4.60 0.40
N ALA A 79 9.16 -5.89 0.64
CA ALA A 79 10.13 -6.34 1.62
C ALA A 79 11.56 -5.85 1.30
N GLU A 80 11.98 -5.97 0.04
CA GLU A 80 13.31 -5.54 -0.38
C GLU A 80 13.47 -4.01 -0.35
N ARG A 81 12.42 -3.23 -0.63
CA ARG A 81 12.43 -1.76 -0.42
C ARG A 81 12.72 -1.40 1.03
N ILE A 82 12.05 -2.06 1.97
CA ILE A 82 12.25 -1.83 3.41
C ILE A 82 13.68 -2.25 3.81
N ARG A 83 14.14 -3.43 3.37
CA ARG A 83 15.49 -3.92 3.64
C ARG A 83 16.57 -3.00 3.08
N ALA A 84 16.44 -2.60 1.81
CA ALA A 84 17.37 -1.71 1.12
C ALA A 84 17.48 -0.35 1.83
N ALA A 85 16.36 0.26 2.19
CA ALA A 85 16.34 1.52 2.94
C ALA A 85 17.06 1.38 4.30
N GLY A 86 16.77 0.32 5.06
CA GLY A 86 17.46 0.04 6.33
C GLY A 86 18.96 -0.21 6.19
N ALA A 87 19.41 -0.64 5.00
CA ALA A 87 20.82 -0.86 4.66
C ALA A 87 21.49 0.35 3.98
N GLY A 88 20.80 1.49 3.83
CA GLY A 88 21.35 2.67 3.15
C GLY A 88 21.46 2.53 1.62
N ILE A 89 20.70 1.61 1.01
CA ILE A 89 20.66 1.40 -0.44
C ILE A 89 19.44 2.14 -1.00
N PRO A 90 19.62 3.20 -1.83
CA PRO A 90 18.53 4.07 -2.24
C PRO A 90 17.60 3.45 -3.29
N ALA A 91 18.08 2.50 -4.09
CA ALA A 91 17.32 1.83 -5.14
C ALA A 91 17.94 0.47 -5.51
N PHE A 92 17.14 -0.41 -6.10
CA PHE A 92 17.56 -1.71 -6.64
C PHE A 92 16.71 -2.06 -7.86
N TYR A 93 17.24 -2.89 -8.76
CA TYR A 93 16.45 -3.49 -9.84
C TYR A 93 15.93 -4.86 -9.44
N THR A 94 14.74 -5.20 -9.90
CA THR A 94 14.14 -6.53 -9.77
C THR A 94 13.35 -6.86 -11.04
N PRO A 95 13.36 -8.11 -11.53
CA PRO A 95 12.50 -8.52 -12.64
C PRO A 95 11.01 -8.55 -12.24
N THR A 96 10.68 -8.53 -10.95
CA THR A 96 9.31 -8.61 -10.46
C THR A 96 8.48 -7.41 -10.94
N GLY A 97 7.43 -7.70 -11.71
CA GLY A 97 6.47 -6.71 -12.20
C GLY A 97 6.81 -6.12 -13.58
N TYR A 98 7.91 -6.53 -14.21
CA TYR A 98 8.22 -6.14 -15.59
C TYR A 98 7.11 -6.57 -16.56
N GLY A 99 6.71 -5.68 -17.49
CA GLY A 99 5.61 -5.94 -18.44
C GLY A 99 4.23 -6.04 -17.80
N THR A 100 4.05 -5.43 -16.62
CA THR A 100 2.75 -5.35 -15.93
C THR A 100 2.47 -3.91 -15.53
N LEU A 101 1.25 -3.62 -15.07
CA LEU A 101 0.89 -2.30 -14.52
C LEU A 101 1.80 -1.82 -13.38
N ILE A 102 2.52 -2.72 -12.69
CA ILE A 102 3.52 -2.33 -11.68
C ILE A 102 4.70 -1.59 -12.31
N GLN A 103 5.11 -1.97 -13.53
CA GLN A 103 6.23 -1.35 -14.25
C GLN A 103 5.74 -0.31 -15.26
N GLU A 104 4.68 -0.59 -16.01
CA GLU A 104 4.15 0.31 -17.04
C GLU A 104 3.47 1.54 -16.43
N GLY A 105 3.09 1.49 -15.15
CA GLY A 105 2.27 2.49 -14.51
C GLY A 105 0.80 2.36 -14.91
N GLY A 106 0.01 3.38 -14.60
CA GLY A 106 -1.42 3.41 -14.93
C GLY A 106 -2.31 2.66 -13.94
N ALA A 107 -1.76 1.87 -13.00
CA ALA A 107 -2.56 1.25 -11.94
C ALA A 107 -3.28 2.34 -11.11
N PRO A 108 -4.58 2.22 -10.82
CA PRO A 108 -5.29 3.20 -10.01
C PRO A 108 -4.67 3.26 -8.61
N MET A 109 -4.26 4.44 -8.19
CA MET A 109 -3.79 4.70 -6.83
C MET A 109 -4.85 5.42 -5.99
N ARG A 110 -5.69 6.23 -6.62
CA ARG A 110 -6.86 6.85 -5.99
C ARG A 110 -7.96 7.07 -7.02
N TYR A 111 -9.19 6.76 -6.64
CA TYR A 111 -10.37 7.09 -7.43
C TYR A 111 -10.87 8.50 -7.10
N SER A 112 -11.64 9.09 -8.02
CA SER A 112 -12.35 10.34 -7.79
C SER A 112 -13.46 10.14 -6.78
N GLN A 113 -13.63 11.11 -5.87
CA GLN A 113 -14.75 11.13 -4.92
C GLN A 113 -16.05 11.66 -5.54
N THR A 114 -15.96 12.34 -6.70
CA THR A 114 -17.10 12.98 -7.36
C THR A 114 -17.58 12.22 -8.59
N GLU A 115 -16.72 11.43 -9.23
CA GLU A 115 -17.04 10.68 -10.44
C GLU A 115 -16.71 9.19 -10.26
N LYS A 116 -17.75 8.35 -10.17
CA LYS A 116 -17.60 6.92 -9.89
C LYS A 116 -16.72 6.23 -10.94
N GLY A 117 -15.67 5.56 -10.48
CA GLY A 117 -14.76 4.76 -11.33
C GLY A 117 -13.71 5.58 -12.08
N LYS A 118 -13.76 6.92 -12.02
CA LYS A 118 -12.68 7.77 -12.56
C LYS A 118 -11.43 7.63 -11.72
N ILE A 119 -10.31 7.34 -12.36
CA ILE A 119 -8.99 7.33 -11.71
C ILE A 119 -8.54 8.78 -11.57
N GLU A 120 -8.35 9.22 -10.33
CA GLU A 120 -7.87 10.57 -10.01
C GLU A 120 -6.33 10.60 -9.94
N VAL A 121 -5.74 9.52 -9.42
CA VAL A 121 -4.30 9.34 -9.34
C VAL A 121 -3.96 7.96 -9.86
N ALA A 122 -3.11 7.89 -10.88
CA ALA A 122 -2.56 6.66 -11.42
C ALA A 122 -1.09 6.51 -11.01
N SER A 123 -0.62 5.26 -10.90
CA SER A 123 0.79 4.97 -10.64
C SER A 123 1.69 5.43 -11.80
N PRO A 124 2.87 5.96 -11.51
CA PRO A 124 3.84 6.30 -12.55
C PRO A 124 4.49 5.04 -13.12
N PRO A 125 5.00 5.08 -14.36
CA PRO A 125 5.88 4.03 -14.86
C PRO A 125 7.17 3.96 -14.03
N LYS A 126 7.77 2.77 -14.00
CA LYS A 126 9.07 2.53 -13.36
C LYS A 126 10.17 2.47 -14.40
N GLU A 127 11.37 2.85 -13.97
CA GLU A 127 12.57 2.76 -14.79
C GLU A 127 12.87 1.31 -15.18
N VAL A 128 13.24 1.10 -16.45
CA VAL A 128 13.62 -0.19 -17.01
C VAL A 128 15.06 -0.09 -17.48
N SER A 129 15.85 -1.09 -17.09
CA SER A 129 17.20 -1.30 -17.60
C SER A 129 17.34 -2.74 -18.09
N SER A 130 18.09 -2.94 -19.17
CA SER A 130 18.41 -4.28 -19.69
C SER A 130 19.81 -4.66 -19.23
N ILE A 131 19.90 -5.84 -18.60
CA ILE A 131 21.18 -6.43 -18.21
C ILE A 131 21.47 -7.52 -19.24
N LYS A 132 22.52 -7.33 -20.05
CA LYS A 132 23.03 -8.40 -20.89
C LYS A 132 23.87 -9.32 -20.00
N ALA A 133 23.48 -10.58 -19.89
CA ALA A 133 24.40 -11.60 -19.38
C ALA A 133 25.44 -11.85 -20.48
N GLU A 134 26.73 -11.68 -20.14
CA GLU A 134 27.86 -12.11 -20.97
C GLU A 134 27.99 -13.62 -21.01
#